data_AF-A0A3N4IVS4-F1
#
_entry.id   AF-A0A3N4IVS4-F1
#
_cell.length_a   1.000
_cell.length_b   1.000
_cell.length_c   1.000
_cell.angle_alpha   90.00
_cell.angle_beta   90.00
_cell.angle_gamma   90.00
#
_symmetry.space_group_name_H-M   'P 1'
#
loop_
_entity.id
_entity.type
_entity.pdbx_description
1 polymer ?
#
loop_
_entity_poly.entity_id
_entity_poly.type
_entity_poly.pdbx_seq_one_letter_code
_entity_poly.pdbx_strand_id
1 'polypeptide(L)' 'DLNPIENVWRIMKQHINARCHFPGTYDEMSQAVQEEWDNLKPSDWNPLIDSMFERLKECRERQGTQIRW' A
#
# COMPACT_ATOMS: atom_id res chain seq x y z
N ASP A 1 -0.24 -10.48 -1.50
CA ASP A 1 -1.71 -10.34 -1.57
C ASP A 1 -2.43 -10.38 -0.21
N LEU A 2 -2.06 -11.27 0.72
CA LEU A 2 -2.76 -11.39 2.02
C LEU A 2 -2.29 -10.40 3.10
N ASN A 3 -1.24 -9.62 2.86
CA ASN A 3 -0.80 -8.57 3.78
C ASN A 3 -1.23 -7.19 3.25
N PRO A 4 -2.23 -6.53 3.88
CA PRO A 4 -2.71 -5.21 3.47
C PRO A 4 -1.64 -4.12 3.44
N ILE A 5 -0.56 -4.24 4.22
CA ILE A 5 0.49 -3.21 4.25
C ILE A 5 1.17 -3.03 2.89
N GLU A 6 1.24 -4.07 2.06
CA GLU A 6 1.78 -3.97 0.70
C GLU A 6 0.98 -3.00 -0.16
N ASN A 7 -0.33 -2.91 0.09
CA ASN A 7 -1.19 -1.95 -0.59
C ASN A 7 -0.96 -0.53 -0.10
N VAL A 8 -0.68 -0.35 1.21
CA VAL A 8 -0.29 0.95 1.77
C VAL A 8 1.05 1.41 1.18
N TRP A 9 2.06 0.52 1.13
CA TRP A 9 3.34 0.81 0.48
C TRP A 9 3.17 1.18 -0.99
N ARG A 10 2.23 0.53 -1.70
CA ARG A 10 1.92 0.87 -3.08
C ARG A 10 1.34 2.28 -3.23
N ILE A 11 0.42 2.68 -2.36
CA ILE A 11 -0.15 4.05 -2.34
C ILE A 11 0.98 5.07 -2.13
N MET A 12 1.81 4.88 -1.11
CA MET A 12 2.92 5.79 -0.82
C MET A 12 3.89 5.92 -2.01
N LYS A 13 4.27 4.78 -2.63
CA LYS A 13 5.13 4.80 -3.83
C LYS A 13 4.48 5.56 -5.00
N GLN A 14 3.18 5.39 -5.21
CA GLN A 14 2.47 6.12 -6.27
C GLN A 14 2.48 7.62 -6.02
N HIS A 15 2.28 8.06 -4.78
CA HIS A 15 2.35 9.48 -4.44
C HIS A 15 3.75 10.06 -4.61
N ILE A 16 4.80 9.37 -4.12
CA ILE A 16 6.19 9.81 -4.31
C ILE A 16 6.53 9.93 -5.81
N ASN A 17 6.12 8.94 -6.61
CA ASN A 17 6.32 8.97 -8.07
C ASN A 17 5.56 10.09 -8.78
N ALA A 18 4.47 10.59 -8.19
CA ALA A 18 3.63 11.66 -8.75
C ALA A 18 4.08 13.07 -8.30
N ARG A 19 5.06 13.18 -7.39
CA ARG A 19 5.60 14.46 -6.96
C ARG A 19 6.21 15.22 -8.14
N CYS A 20 6.09 16.55 -8.12
CA CYS A 20 6.69 17.42 -9.14
C CYS A 20 8.21 17.27 -9.20
N HIS A 21 8.85 17.05 -8.05
CA HIS A 21 10.25 16.70 -7.92
C HIS A 21 10.38 15.31 -7.29
N PHE A 22 10.99 14.38 -8.02
CA PHE A 22 11.29 13.05 -7.51
C PHE A 22 12.56 13.10 -6.64
N PRO A 23 12.55 12.51 -5.42
CA PRO A 23 13.71 12.53 -4.54
C PRO A 23 14.92 11.82 -5.16
N GLY A 24 16.04 12.53 -5.28
CA GLY A 24 17.27 12.03 -5.92
C GLY A 24 18.30 11.50 -4.92
N THR A 25 18.18 11.87 -3.65
CA THR A 25 19.10 11.44 -2.58
C THR A 25 18.39 10.57 -1.53
N TYR A 26 19.19 9.90 -0.70
CA TYR A 26 18.65 9.11 0.42
C TYR A 26 17.85 9.98 1.41
N ASP A 27 18.36 11.16 1.75
CA ASP A 27 17.72 12.06 2.71
C ASP A 27 16.39 12.59 2.17
N GLU A 28 16.36 13.01 0.90
CA GLU A 28 15.12 13.44 0.24
C GLU A 28 14.10 12.28 0.15
N MET A 29 14.56 11.06 -0.14
CA MET A 29 13.69 9.89 -0.20
C MET A 29 13.14 9.56 1.20
N SER A 30 13.98 9.61 2.23
CA SER A 30 13.56 9.34 3.61
C SER A 30 12.54 10.37 4.08
N GLN A 31 12.74 11.65 3.76
CA GLN A 31 11.78 12.71 4.04
C GLN A 31 10.47 12.49 3.28
N ALA A 32 10.54 12.17 1.97
CA ALA A 32 9.36 11.93 1.15
C ALA A 32 8.51 10.76 1.68
N VAL A 33 9.15 9.67 2.11
CA VAL A 33 8.46 8.52 2.72
C VAL A 33 7.77 8.92 4.02
N GLN A 34 8.43 9.69 4.88
CA GLN A 34 7.84 10.15 6.14
C GLN A 34 6.64 11.07 5.90
N GLU A 35 6.76 12.03 4.99
CA GLU A 35 5.67 12.93 4.60
C GLU A 35 4.46 12.18 4.04
N GLU A 36 4.68 11.20 3.15
CA GLU A 36 3.56 10.39 2.65
C GLU A 36 2.91 9.57 3.77
N TRP A 37 3.71 8.99 4.67
CA TRP A 37 3.19 8.22 5.80
C TRP A 37 2.30 9.08 6.72
N ASP A 38 2.76 10.28 7.05
CA ASP A 38 2.04 11.21 7.92
C ASP A 38 0.76 11.77 7.27
N ASN A 39 0.71 11.81 5.93
CA ASN A 39 -0.46 12.24 5.17
C ASN A 39 -1.54 11.16 5.01
N LEU A 40 -1.20 9.88 5.24
CA LEU A 40 -2.18 8.80 5.15
C LEU A 40 -3.26 8.96 6.23
N LYS A 41 -4.49 8.65 5.86
CA LYS A 41 -5.67 8.72 6.73
C LYS A 41 -6.29 7.33 6.88
N PRO A 42 -7.07 7.09 7.96
CA PRO A 42 -7.80 5.84 8.13
C PRO A 42 -8.64 5.44 6.92
N SER A 43 -9.17 6.41 6.15
CA SER A 43 -9.88 6.16 4.90
C SER A 43 -9.05 5.45 3.83
N ASP A 44 -7.73 5.58 3.86
CA ASP A 44 -6.83 5.03 2.85
C ASP A 44 -6.51 3.54 3.11
N TRP A 45 -6.56 3.09 4.37
CA TRP A 45 -6.25 1.71 4.75
C TRP A 45 -7.41 0.90 5.34
N ASN A 46 -8.47 1.52 5.87
CA ASN A 46 -9.64 0.79 6.36
C ASN A 46 -10.26 -0.12 5.28
N PRO A 47 -10.44 0.32 4.02
CA PRO A 47 -10.94 -0.58 2.96
C PRO A 47 -10.04 -1.79 2.71
N LEU A 48 -8.72 -1.65 2.94
CA LEU A 48 -7.77 -2.76 2.79
C LEU A 48 -7.97 -3.80 3.90
N ILE A 49 -8.24 -3.35 5.13
CA ILE A 49 -8.57 -4.23 6.25
C ILE A 49 -9.93 -4.90 6.02
N ASP A 50 -10.95 -4.14 5.62
CA ASP A 50 -12.29 -4.66 5.35
C ASP A 50 -12.29 -5.71 4.24
N SER A 51 -11.39 -5.56 3.26
CA SER A 51 -11.24 -6.54 2.16
C SER A 51 -10.69 -7.89 2.60
N MET A 52 -10.10 -8.03 3.78
CA MET A 52 -9.38 -9.24 4.21
C MET A 52 -10.24 -10.50 4.18
N PHE A 53 -11.53 -10.39 4.49
CA PHE A 53 -12.44 -11.52 4.43
C PHE A 53 -12.56 -12.08 2.99
N GLU A 54 -12.73 -11.20 2.00
CA GLU A 54 -12.81 -11.61 0.59
C GLU A 54 -11.46 -12.14 0.08
N ARG A 55 -10.34 -11.57 0.53
CA ARG A 55 -8.99 -12.09 0.20
C ARG A 55 -8.81 -13.54 0.66
N LEU A 56 -9.21 -13.83 1.89
CA LEU A 56 -9.13 -15.18 2.47
C LEU A 56 -10.07 -16.15 1.75
N LYS A 57 -11.28 -15.70 1.42
CA LYS A 57 -12.24 -16.48 0.64
C LYS A 57 -11.67 -16.85 -0.73
N GLU A 58 -11.10 -15.88 -1.46
CA GLU A 58 -10.47 -16.09 -2.76
C GLU A 58 -9.26 -17.04 -2.64
N CYS A 59 -8.42 -16.87 -1.62
CA CYS A 59 -7.28 -17.76 -1.36
C CYS A 59 -7.73 -19.21 -1.16
N ARG A 60 -8.82 -19.41 -0.41
CA ARG A 60 -9.41 -20.74 -0.21
C ARG A 60 -9.96 -21.33 -1.51
N GLU A 61 -10.73 -20.55 -2.28
CA GLU A 61 -11.28 -20.98 -3.58
C GLU A 61 -10.18 -21.35 -4.57
N ARG A 62 -9.04 -20.65 -4.50
CA ARG A 62 -7.85 -20.89 -5.29
C ARG A 62 -6.88 -21.91 -4.71
N GLN A 63 -7.28 -22.63 -3.65
CA GLN A 63 -6.48 -23.66 -2.97
C GLN A 63 -5.07 -23.18 -2.58
N GLY A 64 -4.96 -21.93 -2.14
CA GLY A 64 -3.70 -21.33 -1.69
C GLY A 64 -2.81 -20.76 -2.80
N THR A 65 -3.26 -20.74 -4.06
CA THR A 65 -2.56 -20.06 -5.16
C THR A 65 -2.79 -18.54 -5.13
N GLN A 66 -2.05 -17.80 -5.96
CA GLN A 66 -2.05 -16.33 -6.00
C GLN A 66 -3.45 -15.75 -6.20
N ILE A 67 -3.77 -14.66 -5.48
CA ILE A 67 -5.05 -13.94 -5.55
C ILE A 67 -4.84 -12.53 -6.13
N ARG A 68 -5.90 -11.78 -6.40
CA ARG A 68 -5.81 -10.49 -7.14
C ARG A 68 -5.30 -9.28 -6.33
N TRP A 69 -5.01 -9.43 -5.03
CA TRP A 69 -5.00 -8.35 -4.04
C TRP A 69 -3.65 -7.75 -3.65
#